data_AF-A0A370G086-F1
#
_entry.id   AF-A0A370G086-F1
#
_cell.length_a   1.000
_cell.length_b   1.000
_cell.length_c   1.000
_cell.angle_alpha   90.00
_cell.angle_beta   90.00
_cell.angle_gamma   90.00
#
_symmetry.space_group_name_H-M   'P 1'
#
loop_
_entity.id
_entity.type
_entity.pdbx_description
1 polymer ?
#
loop_
_entity_poly.entity_id
_entity_poly.type
_entity_poly.pdbx_seq_one_letter_code
_entity_poly.pdbx_strand_id
1 'polypeptide(L)'
;MTTLDAGTLDPCQEDSTAAPWEYVASWIIYGPLVTFWIAMGLRYRDFAIATLANPHIPTGGLCGESKSGILSQFPTSESTWVAPWQVFTTGQDSMRRAADAMERLDLSFPVVLKPDIGCKGAGVRLIRTQDRLSETLALYPDNIPVMIQHFIPYEGEAGIFYSRLPNEDIGQILSMTFKSSPFVVGNGVSTLHELILDHPRAGTVPHVYLPRLTGRLDEVPSPGEVVSLVFTGNHSKGSLFRDATHLITPALTKRIDAILRRLPDSHHGRVDLRFASVEALREGRQFQIIEVNGIDSEPIHMWASGTTLASIWRTQFRFYGRAFRIGALMRQRGFRSKGAFDMLRQWRRQSALIARYPSSD
;
A
#
# COMPACT_ATOMS: atom_id res chain seq x y z
N MET A 1 -41.60 -10.82 -5.32
CA MET A 1 -40.92 -9.94 -4.36
C MET A 1 -39.45 -10.28 -4.43
N THR A 2 -38.69 -9.36 -4.99
CA THR A 2 -37.35 -9.52 -5.54
C THR A 2 -36.31 -9.47 -4.42
N THR A 3 -35.66 -10.59 -4.12
CA THR A 3 -34.43 -10.62 -3.32
C THR A 3 -33.26 -10.43 -4.28
N LEU A 4 -32.78 -9.19 -4.36
CA LEU A 4 -31.51 -8.84 -4.98
C LEU A 4 -30.40 -9.16 -3.97
N ASP A 5 -29.53 -10.10 -4.34
CA ASP A 5 -28.27 -10.37 -3.65
C ASP A 5 -27.44 -9.09 -3.58
N ALA A 6 -27.17 -8.65 -2.36
CA ALA A 6 -26.26 -7.56 -2.07
C ALA A 6 -24.82 -8.01 -2.32
N GLY A 7 -24.03 -7.16 -2.99
CA GLY A 7 -22.63 -7.38 -3.32
C GLY A 7 -21.70 -7.39 -2.11
N THR A 8 -21.83 -8.40 -1.24
CA THR A 8 -20.72 -8.85 -0.41
C THR A 8 -19.59 -9.29 -1.33
N LEU A 9 -18.37 -8.84 -1.05
CA LEU A 9 -17.17 -9.46 -1.60
C LEU A 9 -17.22 -10.93 -1.17
N ASP A 10 -17.69 -11.82 -2.04
CA ASP A 10 -17.79 -13.24 -1.70
C ASP A 10 -16.38 -13.74 -1.35
N PRO A 11 -16.09 -14.07 -0.08
CA PRO A 11 -14.77 -14.56 0.31
C PRO A 11 -14.47 -15.92 -0.36
N CYS A 12 -15.48 -16.62 -0.90
CA CYS A 12 -15.32 -17.89 -1.61
C CYS A 12 -14.95 -17.74 -3.09
N GLN A 13 -14.94 -16.54 -3.68
CA GLN A 13 -14.38 -16.34 -5.02
C GLN A 13 -12.87 -16.06 -4.93
N GLU A 14 -12.12 -17.05 -4.46
CA GLU A 14 -10.67 -17.05 -4.59
C GLU A 14 -10.28 -17.29 -6.05
N ASP A 15 -9.45 -16.40 -6.61
CA ASP A 15 -8.67 -16.74 -7.79
C ASP A 15 -7.71 -17.87 -7.40
N SER A 16 -8.13 -19.10 -7.71
CA SER A 16 -7.51 -20.39 -7.33
C SER A 16 -6.07 -20.61 -7.81
N THR A 17 -5.48 -19.65 -8.54
CA THR A 17 -4.13 -19.77 -9.11
C THR A 17 -3.31 -18.52 -8.84
N ALA A 18 -2.09 -18.69 -8.30
CA ALA A 18 -1.12 -17.61 -8.20
C ALA A 18 -0.78 -17.11 -9.61
N ALA A 19 -0.63 -15.79 -9.79
CA ALA A 19 -0.14 -15.29 -11.06
C ALA A 19 1.30 -15.81 -11.26
N PRO A 20 1.63 -16.45 -12.41
CA PRO A 20 2.94 -17.08 -12.62
C PRO A 20 4.13 -16.12 -12.43
N TRP A 21 3.88 -14.82 -12.55
CA TRP A 21 4.87 -13.75 -12.53
C TRP A 21 5.18 -13.20 -11.13
N GLU A 22 4.38 -13.52 -10.11
CA GLU A 22 4.58 -13.04 -8.73
C GLU A 22 5.93 -13.50 -8.14
N TYR A 23 6.48 -14.62 -8.64
CA TYR A 23 7.70 -15.26 -8.11
C TYR A 23 8.80 -15.43 -9.16
N VAL A 24 8.67 -14.79 -10.33
CA VAL A 24 9.73 -14.77 -11.34
C VAL A 24 10.87 -13.86 -10.88
N ALA A 25 12.10 -14.20 -11.26
CA ALA A 25 13.27 -13.42 -10.91
C ALA A 25 13.08 -11.92 -11.24
N SER A 26 13.29 -11.06 -10.25
CA SER A 26 12.98 -9.62 -10.32
C SER A 26 13.59 -8.90 -11.54
N TRP A 27 14.73 -9.38 -12.04
CA TRP A 27 15.38 -8.79 -13.22
C TRP A 27 14.56 -8.94 -14.52
N ILE A 28 13.71 -9.97 -14.63
CA ILE A 28 12.82 -10.16 -15.80
C ILE A 28 11.71 -9.10 -15.78
N ILE A 29 11.16 -8.82 -14.61
CA ILE A 29 10.10 -7.83 -14.43
C ILE A 29 10.66 -6.41 -14.58
N TYR A 30 11.76 -6.11 -13.89
CA TYR A 30 12.28 -4.74 -13.72
C TYR A 30 13.43 -4.37 -14.67
N GLY A 31 14.09 -5.33 -15.31
CA GLY A 31 15.17 -5.06 -16.29
C GLY A 31 14.71 -4.15 -17.44
N PRO A 32 13.58 -4.46 -18.11
CA PRO A 32 13.03 -3.59 -19.15
C PRO A 32 12.64 -2.21 -18.63
N LEU A 33 12.17 -2.10 -17.38
CA LEU A 33 11.89 -0.82 -16.74
C LEU A 33 13.17 0.01 -16.57
N VAL A 34 14.27 -0.59 -16.12
CA VAL A 34 15.55 0.12 -15.98
C VAL A 34 16.01 0.67 -17.33
N THR A 35 15.94 -0.13 -18.39
CA THR A 35 16.27 0.34 -19.76
C THR A 35 15.36 1.49 -20.19
N PHE A 36 14.05 1.37 -19.95
CA PHE A 36 13.09 2.43 -20.22
C PHE A 36 13.42 3.72 -19.45
N TRP A 37 13.73 3.63 -18.16
CA TRP A 37 14.12 4.77 -17.32
C TRP A 37 15.38 5.45 -17.84
N ILE A 38 16.39 4.68 -18.26
CA ILE A 38 17.61 5.23 -18.86
C ILE A 38 17.29 5.99 -20.14
N ALA A 39 16.52 5.37 -21.05
CA ALA A 39 16.11 6.00 -22.31
C ALA A 39 15.32 7.31 -22.08
N MET A 40 14.43 7.32 -21.09
CA MET A 40 13.66 8.50 -20.71
C MET A 40 14.52 9.57 -20.03
N GLY A 41 15.46 9.18 -19.16
CA GLY A 41 16.42 10.09 -18.55
C GLY A 41 17.29 10.80 -19.59
N LEU A 42 17.75 10.08 -20.61
CA LEU A 42 18.45 10.65 -21.76
C LEU A 42 17.55 11.59 -22.57
N ARG A 43 16.33 11.15 -22.92
CA ARG A 43 15.34 11.94 -23.69
C ARG A 43 15.01 13.28 -23.03
N TYR A 44 14.80 13.28 -21.71
CA TYR A 44 14.45 14.48 -20.95
C TYR A 44 15.68 15.25 -20.42
N ARG A 45 16.88 14.69 -20.61
CA ARG A 45 18.17 15.20 -20.12
C ARG A 45 18.21 15.36 -18.59
N ASP A 46 17.46 14.53 -17.89
CA ASP A 46 17.36 14.52 -16.44
C ASP A 46 16.78 13.16 -15.98
N PHE A 47 17.64 12.33 -15.37
CA PHE A 47 17.27 11.01 -14.85
C PHE A 47 16.36 11.07 -13.61
N ALA A 48 16.24 12.24 -12.98
CA ALA A 48 15.39 12.47 -11.82
C ALA A 48 14.13 13.26 -12.17
N ILE A 49 13.86 13.55 -13.44
CA ILE A 49 12.73 14.40 -13.81
C ILE A 49 11.37 13.84 -13.37
N ALA A 50 11.20 12.52 -13.37
CA ALA A 50 9.99 11.86 -12.91
C ALA A 50 9.66 12.18 -11.44
N THR A 51 10.68 12.47 -10.61
CA THR A 51 10.48 12.88 -9.21
C THR A 51 9.69 14.17 -9.07
N LEU A 52 9.69 15.02 -10.10
CA LEU A 52 8.88 16.23 -10.14
C LEU A 52 7.38 15.97 -10.33
N ALA A 53 6.95 14.71 -10.47
CA ALA A 53 5.54 14.37 -10.46
C ALA A 53 4.86 14.67 -9.12
N ASN A 54 5.61 14.66 -8.00
CA ASN A 54 5.12 15.07 -6.69
C ASN A 54 6.25 15.82 -5.96
N PRO A 55 6.52 17.10 -6.31
CA PRO A 55 7.75 17.80 -5.90
C PRO A 55 7.87 18.02 -4.38
N HIS A 56 6.75 17.95 -3.65
CA HIS A 56 6.71 18.07 -2.18
C HIS A 56 6.88 16.73 -1.46
N ILE A 57 7.05 15.63 -2.20
CA ILE A 57 7.38 14.31 -1.65
C ILE A 57 8.86 14.03 -1.95
N PRO A 58 9.66 13.55 -0.98
CA PRO A 58 11.04 13.13 -1.25
C PRO A 58 11.12 12.21 -2.48
N THR A 59 11.95 12.60 -3.45
CA THR A 59 12.11 11.90 -4.75
C THR A 59 10.80 11.66 -5.53
N GLY A 60 9.77 12.48 -5.34
CA GLY A 60 8.45 12.27 -5.95
C GLY A 60 7.73 11.02 -5.44
N GLY A 61 8.25 10.46 -4.35
CA GLY A 61 7.87 9.18 -3.80
C GLY A 61 8.40 7.98 -4.57
N LEU A 62 9.65 8.06 -5.06
CA LEU A 62 10.35 6.87 -5.55
C LEU A 62 11.07 6.13 -4.41
N CYS A 63 11.52 6.88 -3.40
CA CYS A 63 12.12 6.37 -2.16
C CYS A 63 12.23 7.49 -1.11
N GLY A 64 12.34 7.11 0.15
CA GLY A 64 12.50 8.01 1.29
C GLY A 64 11.21 8.74 1.68
N GLU A 65 10.04 8.23 1.26
CA GLU A 65 8.74 8.81 1.61
C GLU A 65 8.51 8.75 3.12
N SER A 66 8.13 9.89 3.69
CA SER A 66 7.62 9.99 5.05
C SER A 66 6.09 9.99 4.97
N LYS A 67 5.45 9.01 5.62
CA LYS A 67 3.99 8.88 5.65
C LYS A 67 3.37 10.12 6.28
N SER A 68 3.91 10.57 7.41
CA SER A 68 3.46 11.82 8.05
C SER A 68 3.76 13.04 7.20
N GLY A 69 4.91 13.07 6.50
CA GLY A 69 5.25 14.14 5.58
C GLY A 69 4.25 14.29 4.42
N ILE A 70 3.64 13.21 3.96
CA ILE A 70 2.58 13.25 2.94
C ILE A 70 1.23 13.57 3.59
N LEU A 71 0.85 12.84 4.64
CA LEU A 71 -0.47 12.98 5.26
C LEU A 71 -0.68 14.34 5.94
N SER A 72 0.39 15.00 6.41
CA SER A 72 0.32 16.36 6.99
C SER A 72 0.09 17.46 5.95
N GLN A 73 0.22 17.16 4.66
CA GLN A 73 -0.10 18.11 3.58
C GLN A 73 -1.61 18.22 3.33
N PHE A 74 -2.41 17.27 3.83
CA PHE A 74 -3.86 17.39 3.75
C PHE A 74 -4.35 18.53 4.65
N PRO A 75 -5.21 19.42 4.14
CA PRO A 75 -5.85 20.42 4.99
C PRO A 75 -6.83 19.73 5.95
N THR A 76 -7.09 20.36 7.09
CA THR A 76 -8.03 19.86 8.11
C THR A 76 -9.42 19.56 7.56
N SER A 77 -9.84 20.22 6.47
CA SER A 77 -11.12 19.97 5.79
C SER A 77 -11.25 18.56 5.20
N GLU A 78 -10.13 17.87 4.92
CA GLU A 78 -10.12 16.50 4.38
C GLU A 78 -9.92 15.43 5.48
N SER A 79 -9.90 15.83 6.76
CA SER A 79 -9.67 14.92 7.89
C SER A 79 -10.66 13.76 7.96
N THR A 80 -11.88 13.94 7.45
CA THR A 80 -12.91 12.89 7.38
C THR A 80 -12.53 11.75 6.43
N TRP A 81 -11.72 12.02 5.40
CA TRP A 81 -11.30 11.05 4.39
C TRP A 81 -9.99 10.35 4.75
N VAL A 82 -9.22 10.85 5.71
CA VAL A 82 -7.90 10.29 6.06
C VAL A 82 -7.99 9.67 7.44
N ALA A 83 -7.54 8.42 7.57
CA ALA A 83 -7.51 7.72 8.84
C ALA A 83 -6.68 8.51 9.87
N PRO A 84 -7.24 8.87 11.04
CA PRO A 84 -6.53 9.64 12.07
C PRO A 84 -5.20 9.01 12.45
N TRP A 85 -4.16 9.83 12.57
CA TRP A 85 -2.80 9.37 12.79
C TRP A 85 -1.97 10.39 13.58
N GLN A 86 -0.96 9.90 14.28
CA GLN A 86 0.03 10.70 14.97
C GLN A 86 1.39 10.02 14.90
N VAL A 87 2.45 10.82 14.72
CA VAL A 87 3.84 10.34 14.82
C VAL A 87 4.42 10.67 16.18
N PHE A 88 5.19 9.73 16.71
CA PHE A 88 6.09 9.91 17.84
C PHE A 88 7.39 9.14 17.59
N THR A 89 8.43 9.46 18.35
CA THR A 89 9.74 8.81 18.22
C THR A 89 9.86 7.68 19.23
N THR A 90 10.48 6.56 18.88
CA THR A 90 10.79 5.45 19.80
C THR A 90 11.94 5.80 20.75
N GLY A 91 12.08 5.04 21.84
CA GLY A 91 13.00 5.30 22.97
C GLY A 91 12.41 4.91 24.33
N GLN A 92 13.06 5.32 25.42
CA GLN A 92 12.64 5.01 26.80
C GLN A 92 11.16 5.34 27.09
N ASP A 93 10.67 6.49 26.61
CA ASP A 93 9.29 6.95 26.82
C ASP A 93 8.32 6.57 25.70
N SER A 94 8.59 5.52 24.93
CA SER A 94 7.75 5.16 23.77
C SER A 94 6.30 4.91 24.16
N MET A 95 6.07 4.15 25.23
CA MET A 95 4.72 3.78 25.66
C MET A 95 3.93 5.01 26.12
N ARG A 96 4.53 5.90 26.91
CA ARG A 96 3.90 7.17 27.31
C ARG A 96 3.54 8.02 26.10
N ARG A 97 4.47 8.22 25.18
CA ARG A 97 4.23 8.99 23.95
C ARG A 97 3.15 8.37 23.06
N ALA A 98 3.07 7.05 23.01
CA ALA A 98 2.02 6.33 22.29
C ALA A 98 0.65 6.52 22.97
N ALA A 99 0.57 6.43 24.29
CA ALA A 99 -0.65 6.69 25.05
C ALA A 99 -1.14 8.13 24.86
N ASP A 100 -0.26 9.12 25.00
CA ASP A 100 -0.59 10.53 24.75
C ASP A 100 -1.09 10.76 23.31
N ALA A 101 -0.51 10.03 22.33
CA ALA A 101 -0.92 10.11 20.94
C ALA A 101 -2.30 9.48 20.71
N MET A 102 -2.60 8.35 21.35
CA MET A 102 -3.92 7.72 21.30
C MET A 102 -4.98 8.61 21.96
N GLU A 103 -4.68 9.18 23.13
CA GLU A 103 -5.61 10.07 23.84
C GLU A 103 -5.93 11.34 23.03
N ARG A 104 -4.92 12.00 22.45
CA ARG A 104 -5.13 13.18 21.59
C ARG A 104 -6.00 12.92 20.37
N LEU A 105 -6.01 11.68 19.88
CA LEU A 105 -6.76 11.26 18.70
C LEU A 105 -8.05 10.51 19.05
N ASP A 106 -8.36 10.34 20.34
CA ASP A 106 -9.47 9.51 20.84
C ASP A 106 -9.46 8.08 20.26
N LEU A 107 -8.28 7.45 20.22
CA LEU A 107 -8.10 6.10 19.69
C LEU A 107 -8.26 5.03 20.77
N SER A 108 -9.07 4.03 20.45
CA SER A 108 -9.13 2.75 21.16
C SER A 108 -8.48 1.65 20.33
N PHE A 109 -8.07 0.56 20.98
CA PHE A 109 -7.60 -0.63 20.27
C PHE A 109 -8.75 -1.26 19.45
N PRO A 110 -8.45 -1.86 18.27
CA PRO A 110 -7.12 -2.00 17.68
C PRO A 110 -6.59 -0.73 16.99
N VAL A 111 -5.26 -0.62 16.89
CA VAL A 111 -4.55 0.46 16.18
C VAL A 111 -3.46 -0.12 15.29
N VAL A 112 -3.08 0.61 14.24
CA VAL A 112 -1.97 0.23 13.36
C VAL A 112 -0.73 1.01 13.75
N LEU A 113 0.38 0.31 14.04
CA LEU A 113 1.68 0.90 14.26
C LEU A 113 2.56 0.67 13.03
N LYS A 114 3.13 1.74 12.46
CA LYS A 114 3.99 1.65 11.28
C LYS A 114 5.16 2.63 11.34
N PRO A 115 6.34 2.30 10.78
CA PRO A 115 7.42 3.27 10.66
C PRO A 115 7.00 4.42 9.73
N ASP A 116 7.41 5.65 10.07
CA ASP A 116 7.10 6.83 9.27
C ASP A 116 7.71 6.73 7.86
N ILE A 117 8.97 6.28 7.76
CA ILE A 117 9.64 5.98 6.51
C ILE A 117 9.70 4.47 6.33
N GLY A 118 9.23 3.96 5.20
CA GLY A 118 9.30 2.53 4.91
C GLY A 118 8.44 2.17 3.71
N CYS A 119 8.77 1.07 3.03
CA CYS A 119 8.03 0.58 1.88
C CYS A 119 7.60 -0.87 2.09
N LYS A 120 6.67 -1.34 1.24
CA LYS A 120 6.31 -2.78 1.15
C LYS A 120 5.82 -3.39 2.47
N GLY A 121 5.18 -2.58 3.30
CA GLY A 121 4.64 -2.99 4.60
C GLY A 121 5.69 -3.26 5.68
N ALA A 122 6.97 -2.97 5.48
CA ALA A 122 8.02 -3.24 6.46
C ALA A 122 7.74 -2.58 7.82
N GLY A 123 7.76 -3.37 8.90
CA GLY A 123 7.50 -2.93 10.27
C GLY A 123 6.02 -2.68 10.61
N VAL A 124 5.10 -2.76 9.66
CA VAL A 124 3.67 -2.53 9.95
C VAL A 124 3.12 -3.65 10.82
N ARG A 125 2.43 -3.28 11.91
CA ARG A 125 1.85 -4.22 12.87
C ARG A 125 0.46 -3.80 13.33
N LEU A 126 -0.43 -4.77 13.53
CA LEU A 126 -1.78 -4.55 14.06
C LEU A 126 -1.80 -4.80 15.56
N ILE A 127 -2.01 -3.74 16.32
CA ILE A 127 -1.95 -3.78 17.77
C ILE A 127 -3.36 -3.86 18.34
N ARG A 128 -3.67 -4.99 19.00
CA ARG A 128 -5.01 -5.25 19.57
C ARG A 128 -5.11 -4.95 21.06
N THR A 129 -3.98 -4.83 21.77
CA THR A 129 -3.96 -4.62 23.21
C THR A 129 -2.78 -3.73 23.61
N GLN A 130 -2.86 -3.16 24.81
CA GLN A 130 -1.78 -2.36 25.40
C GLN A 130 -0.49 -3.18 25.60
N ASP A 131 -0.60 -4.43 26.05
CA ASP A 131 0.57 -5.30 26.24
C ASP A 131 1.29 -5.53 24.91
N ARG A 132 0.54 -5.83 23.83
CA ARG A 132 1.10 -5.98 22.49
C ARG A 132 1.72 -4.68 21.97
N LEU A 133 1.19 -3.52 22.34
CA LEU A 133 1.80 -2.23 22.00
C LEU A 133 3.18 -2.09 22.64
N SER A 134 3.28 -2.39 23.94
CA SER A 134 4.53 -2.30 24.69
C SER A 134 5.59 -3.26 24.15
N GLU A 135 5.22 -4.53 23.94
CA GLU A 135 6.09 -5.54 23.35
C GLU A 135 6.58 -5.11 21.96
N THR A 136 5.67 -4.60 21.12
CA THR A 136 6.01 -4.18 19.76
C THR A 136 6.96 -2.98 19.75
N LEU A 137 6.71 -1.99 20.60
CA LEU A 137 7.57 -0.80 20.69
C LEU A 137 9.00 -1.15 21.11
N ALA A 138 9.18 -2.19 21.95
CA ALA A 138 10.50 -2.68 22.34
C ALA A 138 11.28 -3.34 21.19
N LEU A 139 10.61 -3.79 20.12
CA LEU A 139 11.26 -4.34 18.92
C LEU A 139 11.82 -3.26 17.99
N TYR A 140 11.34 -2.01 18.14
CA TYR A 140 11.84 -0.90 17.34
C TYR A 140 13.13 -0.35 17.94
N PRO A 141 14.15 -0.02 17.12
CA PRO A 141 15.31 0.71 17.60
C PRO A 141 14.91 2.08 18.17
N ASP A 142 15.72 2.61 19.08
CA ASP A 142 15.56 3.98 19.57
C ASP A 142 15.71 5.02 18.45
N ASN A 143 15.05 6.17 18.63
CA ASN A 143 15.10 7.32 17.73
C ASN A 143 14.52 7.05 16.33
N ILE A 144 13.57 6.13 16.22
CA ILE A 144 12.83 5.87 14.99
C ILE A 144 11.46 6.55 15.07
N PRO A 145 11.10 7.42 14.11
CA PRO A 145 9.74 7.95 14.03
C PRO A 145 8.79 6.83 13.61
N VAL A 146 7.78 6.60 14.44
CA VAL A 146 6.69 5.64 14.21
C VAL A 146 5.35 6.37 14.24
N MET A 147 4.43 5.90 13.41
CA MET A 147 3.07 6.40 13.29
C MET A 147 2.14 5.40 13.95
N ILE A 148 1.32 5.88 14.88
CA ILE A 148 0.12 5.20 15.33
C ILE A 148 -1.06 5.75 14.53
N GLN A 149 -1.88 4.88 13.97
CA GLN A 149 -3.00 5.23 13.10
C GLN A 149 -4.25 4.43 13.50
N HIS A 150 -5.41 5.06 13.40
CA HIS A 150 -6.70 4.41 13.61
C HIS A 150 -6.85 3.19 12.69
N PHE A 151 -7.24 2.05 13.25
CA PHE A 151 -7.58 0.87 12.47
C PHE A 151 -8.99 1.02 11.92
N ILE A 152 -9.13 1.18 10.61
CA ILE A 152 -10.43 1.32 9.96
C ILE A 152 -11.12 -0.05 9.90
N PRO A 153 -12.27 -0.26 10.56
CA PRO A 153 -12.92 -1.57 10.67
C PRO A 153 -13.75 -1.90 9.42
N TYR A 154 -13.28 -1.49 8.25
CA TYR A 154 -13.86 -1.84 6.96
C TYR A 154 -13.13 -3.06 6.40
N GLU A 155 -13.88 -4.08 5.98
CA GLU A 155 -13.32 -5.31 5.43
C GLU A 155 -12.57 -5.05 4.12
N GLY A 156 -13.17 -4.25 3.24
CA GLY A 156 -12.61 -3.94 1.93
C GLY A 156 -11.37 -3.04 2.02
N GLU A 157 -10.31 -3.43 1.31
CA GLU A 157 -9.14 -2.58 1.04
C GLU A 157 -8.93 -2.43 -0.47
N ALA A 158 -8.68 -1.21 -0.93
CA ALA A 158 -8.39 -0.93 -2.33
C ALA A 158 -7.15 -0.06 -2.49
N GLY A 159 -6.34 -0.38 -3.50
CA GLY A 159 -5.33 0.51 -4.06
C GLY A 159 -5.89 1.21 -5.30
N ILE A 160 -6.06 2.53 -5.23
CA ILE A 160 -6.52 3.37 -6.34
C ILE A 160 -5.33 4.15 -6.89
N PHE A 161 -4.97 3.88 -8.14
CA PHE A 161 -3.94 4.63 -8.81
C PHE A 161 -4.53 5.83 -9.54
N TYR A 162 -4.14 7.03 -9.12
CA TYR A 162 -4.65 8.29 -9.63
C TYR A 162 -3.55 9.07 -10.36
N SER A 163 -3.92 9.74 -11.45
CA SER A 163 -3.02 10.69 -12.07
C SER A 163 -3.71 11.85 -12.79
N ARG A 164 -3.12 13.04 -12.64
CA ARG A 164 -3.54 14.29 -13.28
C ARG A 164 -2.34 15.02 -13.83
N LEU A 165 -2.28 15.26 -15.13
CA LEU A 165 -1.25 16.12 -15.70
C LEU A 165 -1.40 17.54 -15.13
N PRO A 166 -0.31 18.31 -15.01
CA PRO A 166 -0.38 19.67 -14.49
C PRO A 166 -1.38 20.57 -15.26
N ASN A 167 -1.57 20.31 -16.55
CA ASN A 167 -2.48 21.03 -17.45
C ASN A 167 -3.87 20.37 -17.60
N GLU A 168 -4.20 19.36 -16.81
CA GLU A 168 -5.52 18.72 -16.81
C GLU A 168 -6.41 19.30 -15.69
N ASP A 169 -7.63 19.67 -16.07
CA ASP A 169 -8.65 20.22 -15.17
C ASP A 169 -9.29 19.18 -14.28
N ILE A 170 -9.22 17.89 -14.62
CA ILE A 170 -9.74 16.73 -13.89
C ILE A 170 -8.74 15.58 -14.05
N GLY A 171 -8.34 14.96 -12.95
CA GLY A 171 -7.52 13.75 -12.98
C GLY A 171 -8.32 12.49 -13.29
N GLN A 172 -7.60 11.38 -13.44
CA GLN A 172 -8.19 10.09 -13.79
C GLN A 172 -7.68 8.99 -12.86
N ILE A 173 -8.56 8.05 -12.54
CA ILE A 173 -8.16 6.78 -11.93
C ILE A 173 -7.75 5.84 -13.06
N LEU A 174 -6.48 5.46 -13.06
CA LEU A 174 -5.87 4.65 -14.10
C LEU A 174 -5.86 3.16 -13.75
N SER A 175 -6.05 2.82 -12.47
CA SER A 175 -6.11 1.44 -11.97
C SER A 175 -6.84 1.43 -10.64
N MET A 176 -7.61 0.37 -10.39
CA MET A 176 -8.15 0.06 -9.07
C MET A 176 -7.94 -1.41 -8.79
N THR A 177 -7.51 -1.74 -7.59
CA THR A 177 -7.20 -3.12 -7.20
C THR A 177 -7.73 -3.38 -5.81
N PHE A 178 -8.52 -4.43 -5.64
CA PHE A 178 -8.88 -4.91 -4.32
C PHE A 178 -7.77 -5.76 -3.75
N LYS A 179 -7.54 -5.61 -2.44
CA LYS A 179 -6.57 -6.38 -1.70
C LYS A 179 -7.32 -7.20 -0.66
N SER A 180 -7.02 -8.49 -0.61
CA SER A 180 -7.48 -9.38 0.44
C SER A 180 -6.31 -10.18 1.00
N SER A 181 -6.44 -10.54 2.27
CA SER A 181 -5.54 -11.49 2.89
C SER A 181 -5.95 -12.91 2.46
N PRO A 182 -5.03 -13.74 1.97
CA PRO A 182 -5.30 -15.16 1.83
C PRO A 182 -5.65 -15.76 3.20
N PHE A 183 -6.53 -16.75 3.21
CA PHE A 183 -6.97 -17.43 4.42
C PHE A 183 -7.01 -18.94 4.21
N VAL A 184 -7.05 -19.69 5.31
CA VAL A 184 -7.41 -21.10 5.31
C VAL A 184 -8.66 -21.29 6.17
N VAL A 185 -9.46 -22.31 5.87
CA VAL A 185 -10.65 -22.65 6.64
C VAL A 185 -10.37 -23.92 7.43
N GLY A 186 -10.58 -23.86 8.75
CA GLY A 186 -10.45 -25.00 9.63
C GLY A 186 -11.42 -26.12 9.27
N ASN A 187 -10.92 -27.35 9.27
CA ASN A 187 -11.73 -28.57 9.14
C ASN A 187 -11.85 -29.33 10.48
N GLY A 188 -11.27 -28.80 11.57
CA GLY A 188 -11.24 -29.41 12.89
C GLY A 188 -10.30 -30.61 13.05
N VAL A 189 -9.50 -30.95 12.02
CA VAL A 189 -8.63 -32.13 12.01
C VAL A 189 -7.20 -31.79 11.60
N SER A 190 -7.04 -31.05 10.51
CA SER A 190 -5.75 -30.66 9.95
C SER A 190 -5.17 -29.46 10.69
N THR A 191 -3.86 -29.48 10.89
CA THR A 191 -3.09 -28.35 11.42
C THR A 191 -3.06 -27.18 10.44
N LEU A 192 -2.76 -25.97 10.92
CA LEU A 192 -2.51 -24.82 10.06
C LEU A 192 -1.41 -25.08 9.04
N HIS A 193 -0.36 -25.81 9.41
CA HIS A 193 0.69 -26.21 8.49
C HIS A 193 0.15 -27.05 7.31
N GLU A 194 -0.64 -28.08 7.59
CA GLU A 194 -1.24 -28.95 6.57
C GLU A 194 -2.24 -28.18 5.70
N LEU A 195 -3.12 -27.38 6.32
CA LEU A 195 -4.10 -26.56 5.61
C LEU A 195 -3.44 -25.59 4.63
N ILE A 196 -2.28 -25.01 4.98
CA ILE A 196 -1.52 -24.12 4.09
C ILE A 196 -0.90 -24.90 2.93
N LEU A 197 -0.34 -26.09 3.16
CA LEU A 197 0.28 -26.90 2.13
C LEU A 197 -0.73 -27.47 1.13
N ASP A 198 -1.92 -27.83 1.60
CA ASP A 198 -3.00 -28.37 0.77
C ASP A 198 -3.80 -27.27 0.05
N HIS A 199 -3.65 -26.01 0.47
CA HIS A 199 -4.33 -24.88 -0.15
C HIS A 199 -3.85 -24.69 -1.61
N PRO A 200 -4.75 -24.61 -2.62
CA PRO A 200 -4.38 -24.57 -4.04
C PRO A 200 -3.36 -23.48 -4.40
N ARG A 201 -3.52 -22.28 -3.82
CA ARG A 201 -2.57 -21.18 -3.93
C ARG A 201 -1.50 -21.16 -2.83
N ALA A 202 -1.89 -21.19 -1.55
CA ALA A 202 -0.91 -21.00 -0.47
C ALA A 202 0.17 -22.11 -0.45
N GLY A 203 -0.21 -23.33 -0.85
CA GLY A 203 0.66 -24.48 -0.99
C GLY A 203 1.70 -24.37 -2.11
N THR A 204 1.52 -23.47 -3.10
CA THR A 204 2.57 -23.23 -4.10
C THR A 204 3.71 -22.38 -3.57
N VAL A 205 3.45 -21.58 -2.53
CA VAL A 205 4.38 -20.58 -1.96
C VAL A 205 4.44 -20.62 -0.42
N PRO A 206 4.57 -21.80 0.21
CA PRO A 206 4.47 -21.93 1.67
C PRO A 206 5.58 -21.18 2.41
N HIS A 207 6.74 -21.01 1.77
CA HIS A 207 7.85 -20.19 2.28
C HIS A 207 7.48 -18.72 2.54
N VAL A 208 6.38 -18.23 1.96
CA VAL A 208 5.83 -16.89 2.24
C VAL A 208 4.98 -16.91 3.51
N TYR A 209 4.22 -17.96 3.81
CA TYR A 209 3.27 -17.93 4.94
C TYR A 209 3.85 -18.55 6.21
N LEU A 210 4.50 -19.72 6.11
CA LEU A 210 4.92 -20.51 7.27
C LEU A 210 5.80 -19.74 8.27
N PRO A 211 6.83 -18.96 7.86
CA PRO A 211 7.68 -18.26 8.83
C PRO A 211 6.93 -17.23 9.71
N ARG A 212 5.79 -16.72 9.25
CA ARG A 212 4.98 -15.71 9.95
C ARG A 212 4.07 -16.32 11.01
N LEU A 213 3.72 -17.59 10.86
CA LEU A 213 2.86 -18.34 11.76
C LEU A 213 3.66 -19.22 12.72
N THR A 214 4.98 -18.98 12.84
CA THR A 214 5.86 -19.69 13.77
C THR A 214 5.28 -19.63 15.19
N GLY A 215 5.04 -20.80 15.80
CA GLY A 215 4.38 -20.94 17.10
C GLY A 215 2.88 -21.22 17.05
N ARG A 216 2.25 -21.12 15.87
CA ARG A 216 0.84 -21.45 15.62
C ARG A 216 0.66 -22.60 14.63
N LEU A 217 1.73 -23.05 13.97
CA LEU A 217 1.66 -24.01 12.86
C LEU A 217 0.99 -25.34 13.23
N ASP A 218 1.12 -25.77 14.48
CA ASP A 218 0.52 -27.00 15.01
C ASP A 218 -0.91 -26.81 15.55
N GLU A 219 -1.45 -25.58 15.52
CA GLU A 219 -2.84 -25.32 15.87
C GLU A 219 -3.77 -26.03 14.87
N VAL A 220 -4.83 -26.64 15.38
CA VAL A 220 -5.92 -27.23 14.57
C VAL A 220 -7.12 -26.29 14.67
N PRO A 221 -7.42 -25.48 13.64
CA PRO A 221 -8.54 -24.55 13.69
C PRO A 221 -9.88 -25.30 13.67
N SER A 222 -10.87 -24.74 14.35
CA SER A 222 -12.21 -25.34 14.45
C SER A 222 -12.89 -25.45 13.09
N PRO A 223 -13.84 -26.38 12.88
CA PRO A 223 -14.60 -26.46 11.64
C PRO A 223 -15.26 -25.12 11.28
N GLY A 224 -14.93 -24.57 10.10
CA GLY A 224 -15.46 -23.28 9.62
C GLY A 224 -14.72 -22.04 10.15
N GLU A 225 -13.70 -22.19 10.99
CA GLU A 225 -12.87 -21.08 11.45
C GLU A 225 -12.01 -20.54 10.30
N VAL A 226 -12.14 -19.24 10.01
CA VAL A 226 -11.34 -18.56 8.97
C VAL A 226 -10.07 -17.99 9.59
N VAL A 227 -8.92 -18.52 9.19
CA VAL A 227 -7.61 -18.06 9.66
C VAL A 227 -6.90 -17.31 8.54
N SER A 228 -6.80 -15.98 8.68
CA SER A 228 -6.03 -15.13 7.77
C SER A 228 -4.52 -15.39 7.91
N LEU A 229 -3.83 -15.54 6.78
CA LEU A 229 -2.40 -15.90 6.74
C LEU A 229 -1.47 -14.69 6.84
N VAL A 230 -1.93 -13.49 6.47
CA VAL A 230 -1.15 -12.24 6.52
C VAL A 230 -2.02 -11.03 6.82
N PHE A 231 -1.51 -10.08 7.60
CA PHE A 231 -2.19 -8.81 7.83
C PHE A 231 -1.88 -7.75 6.76
N THR A 232 -0.62 -7.64 6.36
CA THR A 232 -0.18 -6.57 5.44
C THR A 232 -0.66 -6.79 4.00
N GLY A 233 -1.21 -5.74 3.38
CA GLY A 233 -1.70 -5.71 1.99
C GLY A 233 -0.61 -5.54 0.92
N ASN A 234 0.34 -6.47 0.84
CA ASN A 234 1.44 -6.45 -0.13
C ASN A 234 1.60 -7.80 -0.88
N HIS A 235 1.61 -7.77 -2.21
CA HIS A 235 1.83 -8.94 -3.07
C HIS A 235 3.10 -9.73 -2.71
N SER A 236 4.22 -9.05 -2.43
CA SER A 236 5.49 -9.74 -2.09
C SER A 236 5.47 -10.40 -0.71
N LYS A 237 4.40 -10.18 0.05
CA LYS A 237 4.11 -10.80 1.34
C LYS A 237 2.94 -11.79 1.26
N GLY A 238 2.36 -12.00 0.07
CA GLY A 238 1.33 -13.02 -0.18
C GLY A 238 -0.10 -12.49 -0.26
N SER A 239 -0.34 -11.18 -0.18
CA SER A 239 -1.70 -10.65 -0.37
C SER A 239 -2.24 -10.92 -1.76
N LEU A 240 -3.55 -11.16 -1.84
CA LEU A 240 -4.27 -11.39 -3.09
C LEU A 240 -4.70 -10.05 -3.68
N PHE A 241 -4.34 -9.82 -4.94
CA PHE A 241 -4.73 -8.63 -5.69
C PHE A 241 -5.72 -9.01 -6.79
N ARG A 242 -6.88 -8.34 -6.81
CA ARG A 242 -7.89 -8.52 -7.85
C ARG A 242 -8.09 -7.24 -8.63
N ASP A 243 -8.03 -7.31 -9.95
CA ASP A 243 -8.27 -6.16 -10.82
C ASP A 243 -9.73 -5.70 -10.67
N ALA A 244 -9.90 -4.45 -10.23
CA ALA A 244 -11.18 -3.80 -10.01
C ALA A 244 -11.34 -2.58 -10.92
N THR A 245 -10.52 -2.43 -11.96
CA THR A 245 -10.56 -1.28 -12.90
C THR A 245 -11.93 -1.13 -13.57
N HIS A 246 -12.63 -2.24 -13.83
CA HIS A 246 -13.98 -2.25 -14.39
C HIS A 246 -15.06 -1.64 -13.47
N LEU A 247 -14.76 -1.44 -12.18
CA LEU A 247 -15.68 -0.84 -11.20
C LEU A 247 -15.48 0.67 -11.05
N ILE A 248 -14.47 1.26 -11.68
CA ILE A 248 -14.22 2.70 -11.62
C ILE A 248 -15.40 3.46 -12.22
N THR A 249 -15.90 4.46 -11.50
CA THR A 249 -17.00 5.32 -11.96
C THR A 249 -16.56 6.79 -12.04
N PRO A 250 -17.32 7.65 -12.74
CA PRO A 250 -17.14 9.10 -12.68
C PRO A 250 -17.29 9.68 -11.27
N ALA A 251 -18.18 9.13 -10.44
CA ALA A 251 -18.42 9.60 -9.08
C ALA A 251 -17.20 9.36 -8.19
N LEU A 252 -16.66 8.14 -8.22
CA LEU A 252 -15.42 7.79 -7.52
C LEU A 252 -14.25 8.65 -8.01
N THR A 253 -14.09 8.79 -9.34
CA THR A 253 -13.02 9.61 -9.92
C THR A 253 -13.10 11.06 -9.45
N LYS A 254 -14.28 11.67 -9.48
CA LYS A 254 -14.51 13.04 -9.00
C LYS A 254 -14.19 13.18 -7.51
N ARG A 255 -14.56 12.19 -6.69
CA ARG A 255 -14.26 12.21 -5.24
C ARG A 255 -12.77 12.16 -4.98
N ILE A 256 -12.07 11.19 -5.58
CA ILE A 256 -10.61 11.01 -5.41
C ILE A 256 -9.85 12.24 -5.94
N ASP A 257 -10.23 12.76 -7.12
CA ASP A 257 -9.65 13.99 -7.67
C ASP A 257 -9.84 15.19 -6.72
N ALA A 258 -11.04 15.36 -6.14
CA ALA A 258 -11.31 16.45 -5.20
C ALA A 258 -10.43 16.39 -3.94
N ILE A 259 -10.22 15.19 -3.38
CA ILE A 259 -9.37 14.97 -2.21
C ILE A 259 -7.90 15.22 -2.57
N LEU A 260 -7.39 14.59 -3.63
CA LEU A 260 -5.97 14.63 -3.97
C LEU A 260 -5.51 15.99 -4.54
N ARG A 261 -6.42 16.80 -5.10
CA ARG A 261 -6.12 18.20 -5.44
C ARG A 261 -5.72 19.06 -4.25
N ARG A 262 -6.09 18.65 -3.04
CA ARG A 262 -5.72 19.40 -1.84
C ARG A 262 -4.26 19.21 -1.47
N LEU A 263 -3.62 18.15 -1.97
CA LEU A 263 -2.19 17.97 -1.84
C LEU A 263 -1.48 18.91 -2.83
N PRO A 264 -0.51 19.72 -2.37
CA PRO A 264 0.19 20.66 -3.23
C PRO A 264 0.95 19.87 -4.31
N ASP A 265 0.70 20.25 -5.57
CA ASP A 265 1.39 19.71 -6.75
C ASP A 265 1.50 18.17 -6.80
N SER A 266 0.53 17.43 -6.24
CA SER A 266 0.48 15.97 -6.33
C SER A 266 -0.25 15.54 -7.61
N HIS A 267 0.44 14.78 -8.46
CA HIS A 267 -0.03 14.47 -9.82
C HIS A 267 -0.03 12.99 -10.18
N HIS A 268 0.71 12.14 -9.46
CA HIS A 268 0.90 10.74 -9.87
C HIS A 268 1.21 9.86 -8.66
N GLY A 269 0.29 8.98 -8.28
CA GLY A 269 0.46 8.16 -7.09
C GLY A 269 -0.71 7.22 -6.82
N ARG A 270 -0.51 6.31 -5.87
CA ARG A 270 -1.53 5.39 -5.39
C ARG A 270 -2.04 5.84 -4.03
N VAL A 271 -3.36 5.78 -3.88
CA VAL A 271 -4.03 5.91 -2.60
C VAL A 271 -4.46 4.52 -2.17
N ASP A 272 -4.01 4.09 -1.00
CA ASP A 272 -4.52 2.90 -0.36
C ASP A 272 -5.58 3.32 0.67
N LEU A 273 -6.76 2.72 0.58
CA LEU A 273 -7.92 3.05 1.40
C LEU A 273 -8.64 1.80 1.87
N ARG A 274 -9.37 1.91 2.98
CA ARG A 274 -10.38 0.91 3.36
C ARG A 274 -11.78 1.46 3.10
N PHE A 275 -12.72 0.60 2.73
CA PHE A 275 -14.06 1.00 2.28
C PHE A 275 -15.16 0.04 2.78
N ALA A 276 -16.34 0.58 3.08
CA ALA A 276 -17.44 -0.17 3.68
C ALA A 276 -18.07 -1.20 2.73
N SER A 277 -18.33 -0.80 1.47
CA SER A 277 -18.86 -1.70 0.43
C SER A 277 -18.41 -1.25 -0.96
N VAL A 278 -18.46 -2.16 -1.92
CA VAL A 278 -18.11 -1.86 -3.32
C VAL A 278 -19.02 -0.77 -3.88
N GLU A 279 -20.31 -0.80 -3.59
CA GLU A 279 -21.30 0.19 -4.03
C GLU A 279 -20.96 1.57 -3.47
N ALA A 280 -20.70 1.66 -2.16
CA ALA A 280 -20.35 2.93 -1.53
C ALA A 280 -19.03 3.49 -2.11
N LEU A 281 -18.03 2.64 -2.33
CA LEU A 281 -16.78 3.05 -2.96
C LEU A 281 -17.01 3.56 -4.39
N ARG A 282 -17.81 2.84 -5.19
CA ARG A 282 -18.18 3.26 -6.56
C ARG A 282 -18.88 4.61 -6.58
N GLU A 283 -19.60 4.97 -5.54
CA GLU A 283 -20.22 6.30 -5.41
C GLU A 283 -19.29 7.37 -4.79
N GLY A 284 -18.07 7.00 -4.41
CA GLY A 284 -17.13 7.90 -3.73
C GLY A 284 -17.57 8.24 -2.31
N ARG A 285 -18.12 7.26 -1.57
CA ARG A 285 -18.61 7.38 -0.20
C ARG A 285 -18.01 6.30 0.70
N GLN A 286 -18.05 6.53 2.02
CA GLN A 286 -17.76 5.54 3.08
C GLN A 286 -16.43 4.79 2.88
N PHE A 287 -15.37 5.56 2.71
CA PHE A 287 -14.00 5.05 2.71
C PHE A 287 -13.09 5.99 3.49
N GLN A 288 -11.96 5.46 3.95
CA GLN A 288 -10.89 6.25 4.55
C GLN A 288 -9.53 5.84 3.99
N ILE A 289 -8.75 6.84 3.62
CA ILE A 289 -7.38 6.75 3.12
C ILE A 289 -6.46 6.40 4.28
N ILE A 290 -5.73 5.30 4.13
CA ILE A 290 -4.75 4.83 5.12
C ILE A 290 -3.31 5.15 4.69
N GLU A 291 -3.08 5.31 3.38
CA GLU A 291 -1.77 5.66 2.81
C GLU A 291 -1.91 6.39 1.47
N VAL A 292 -1.01 7.33 1.23
CA VAL A 292 -0.80 7.96 -0.08
C VAL A 292 0.66 7.74 -0.44
N ASN A 293 0.90 7.20 -1.62
CA ASN A 293 2.21 6.84 -2.12
C ASN A 293 2.50 7.55 -3.44
N GLY A 294 3.75 7.96 -3.67
CA GLY A 294 4.18 8.61 -4.89
C GLY A 294 4.52 7.62 -6.01
N ILE A 295 5.54 7.90 -6.80
CA ILE A 295 5.84 7.19 -8.05
C ILE A 295 6.43 5.76 -7.89
N ASP A 296 6.75 5.30 -6.68
CA ASP A 296 7.13 3.89 -6.39
C ASP A 296 5.91 2.96 -6.31
N SER A 297 4.70 3.53 -6.26
CA SER A 297 3.48 2.79 -5.94
C SER A 297 2.79 2.10 -7.11
N GLU A 298 3.60 1.55 -8.02
CA GLU A 298 3.25 0.90 -9.30
C GLU A 298 1.82 0.32 -9.37
N PRO A 299 1.12 0.36 -10.53
CA PRO A 299 -0.27 -0.09 -10.63
C PRO A 299 -0.40 -1.57 -10.28
N ILE A 300 -0.86 -1.86 -9.07
CA ILE A 300 -0.80 -3.20 -8.49
C ILE A 300 -1.77 -4.20 -9.14
N HIS A 301 -2.71 -3.76 -9.98
CA HIS A 301 -3.52 -4.66 -10.82
C HIS A 301 -2.65 -5.52 -11.74
N MET A 302 -1.41 -5.11 -12.03
CA MET A 302 -0.49 -5.90 -12.86
C MET A 302 -0.15 -7.26 -12.23
N TRP A 303 -0.35 -7.40 -10.92
CA TRP A 303 -0.17 -8.64 -10.16
C TRP A 303 -1.46 -9.46 -10.00
N ALA A 304 -2.58 -9.01 -10.57
CA ALA A 304 -3.81 -9.79 -10.54
C ALA A 304 -3.66 -11.11 -11.33
N SER A 305 -4.46 -12.11 -10.98
CA SER A 305 -4.45 -13.37 -11.74
C SER A 305 -4.84 -13.12 -13.21
N GLY A 306 -4.26 -13.91 -14.11
CA GLY A 306 -4.50 -13.78 -15.56
C GLY A 306 -3.72 -12.68 -16.28
N THR A 307 -2.85 -11.92 -15.61
CA THR A 307 -1.99 -10.95 -16.29
C THR A 307 -0.85 -11.63 -17.06
N THR A 308 -0.45 -11.04 -18.19
CA THR A 308 0.69 -11.50 -18.99
C THR A 308 1.90 -10.61 -18.74
N LEU A 309 3.11 -11.14 -18.90
CA LEU A 309 4.35 -10.38 -18.77
C LEU A 309 4.40 -9.16 -19.71
N ALA A 310 3.88 -9.30 -20.94
CA ALA A 310 3.75 -8.18 -21.87
C ALA A 310 2.79 -7.09 -21.36
N SER A 311 1.70 -7.48 -20.69
CA SER A 311 0.78 -6.53 -20.04
C SER A 311 1.47 -5.79 -18.90
N ILE A 312 2.23 -6.50 -18.05
CA ILE A 312 3.01 -5.92 -16.95
C ILE A 312 3.95 -4.83 -17.47
N TRP A 313 4.76 -5.13 -18.49
CA TRP A 313 5.68 -4.13 -19.05
C TRP A 313 4.97 -2.94 -19.70
N ARG A 314 3.87 -3.18 -20.42
CA ARG A 314 3.06 -2.08 -21.00
C ARG A 314 2.50 -1.17 -19.91
N THR A 315 2.01 -1.72 -18.81
CA THR A 315 1.51 -0.96 -17.67
C THR A 315 2.63 -0.15 -17.03
N GLN A 316 3.79 -0.75 -16.76
CA GLN A 316 4.95 -0.04 -16.20
C GLN A 316 5.43 1.11 -17.11
N PHE A 317 5.60 0.86 -18.41
CA PHE A 317 6.05 1.90 -19.35
C PHE A 317 5.05 3.05 -19.48
N ARG A 318 3.74 2.76 -19.47
CA ARG A 318 2.70 3.81 -19.46
C ARG A 318 2.72 4.62 -18.17
N PHE A 319 2.86 3.95 -17.04
CA PHE A 319 2.94 4.57 -15.72
C PHE A 319 4.14 5.52 -15.64
N TYR A 320 5.35 4.98 -15.79
CA TYR A 320 6.56 5.79 -15.66
C TYR A 320 6.69 6.81 -16.80
N GLY A 321 6.24 6.47 -18.01
CA GLY A 321 6.15 7.43 -19.11
C GLY A 321 5.30 8.65 -18.76
N ARG A 322 4.19 8.45 -18.05
CA ARG A 322 3.35 9.55 -17.54
C ARG A 322 4.06 10.33 -16.43
N ALA A 323 4.73 9.68 -15.49
CA ALA A 323 5.52 10.35 -14.45
C ALA A 323 6.61 11.27 -15.06
N PHE A 324 7.37 10.80 -16.05
CA PHE A 324 8.35 11.62 -16.78
C PHE A 324 7.70 12.80 -17.50
N ARG A 325 6.55 12.59 -18.15
CA ARG A 325 5.80 13.67 -18.83
C ARG A 325 5.33 14.73 -17.84
N ILE A 326 4.76 14.33 -16.70
CA ILE A 326 4.37 15.24 -15.63
C ILE A 326 5.58 16.02 -15.14
N GLY A 327 6.68 15.33 -14.85
CA GLY A 327 7.90 15.97 -14.39
C GLY A 327 8.45 17.02 -15.36
N ALA A 328 8.36 16.77 -16.67
CA ALA A 328 8.73 17.74 -17.69
C ALA A 328 7.83 18.98 -17.71
N LEU A 329 6.51 18.80 -17.53
CA LEU A 329 5.57 19.91 -17.40
C LEU A 329 5.80 20.71 -16.12
N MET A 330 6.14 20.04 -15.02
CA MET A 330 6.49 20.69 -13.75
C MET A 330 7.80 21.46 -13.85
N ARG A 331 8.79 20.94 -14.59
CA ARG A 331 10.02 21.66 -14.90
C ARG A 331 9.75 22.96 -15.67
N GLN A 332 8.81 22.95 -16.63
CA GLN A 332 8.38 24.16 -17.34
C GLN A 332 7.71 25.19 -16.41
N ARG A 333 7.13 24.74 -15.29
CA ARG A 333 6.57 25.59 -14.22
C ARG A 333 7.61 26.09 -13.21
N GLY A 334 8.90 25.78 -13.42
CA GLY A 334 10.00 26.27 -12.60
C GLY A 334 10.50 25.30 -11.52
N PHE A 335 9.88 24.12 -11.38
CA PHE A 335 10.38 23.09 -10.46
C PHE A 335 11.70 22.48 -10.95
N ARG A 336 12.56 22.08 -10.02
CA ARG A 336 13.87 21.47 -10.32
C ARG A 336 14.04 20.17 -9.55
N SER A 337 14.45 19.12 -10.25
CA SER A 337 14.76 17.84 -9.61
C SER A 337 16.02 17.98 -8.76
N LYS A 338 16.16 17.15 -7.72
CA LYS A 338 17.36 17.10 -6.88
C LYS A 338 18.47 16.20 -7.48
N GLY A 339 18.26 15.71 -8.69
CA GLY A 339 19.19 14.84 -9.41
C GLY A 339 19.26 13.39 -8.91
N ALA A 340 19.90 12.52 -9.70
CA ALA A 340 19.98 11.08 -9.43
C ALA A 340 20.79 10.76 -8.16
N PHE A 341 21.74 11.61 -7.77
CA PHE A 341 22.49 11.43 -6.52
C PHE A 341 21.60 11.56 -5.27
N ASP A 342 20.62 12.48 -5.29
CA ASP A 342 19.65 12.58 -4.19
C ASP A 342 18.78 11.33 -4.12
N MET A 343 18.34 10.80 -5.26
CA MET A 343 17.61 9.53 -5.33
C MET A 343 18.40 8.39 -4.68
N LEU A 344 19.68 8.23 -5.05
CA LEU A 344 20.54 7.20 -4.46
C LEU A 344 20.73 7.39 -2.95
N ARG A 345 20.90 8.64 -2.49
CA ARG A 345 21.03 8.97 -1.07
C ARG A 345 19.78 8.58 -0.29
N GLN A 346 18.60 8.93 -0.79
CA GLN A 346 17.31 8.61 -0.15
C GLN A 346 17.06 7.11 -0.13
N TRP A 347 17.36 6.41 -1.22
CA TRP A 347 17.27 4.96 -1.29
C TRP A 347 18.17 4.28 -0.26
N ARG A 348 19.44 4.68 -0.15
CA ARG A 348 20.37 4.14 0.88
C ARG A 348 19.86 4.38 2.29
N ARG A 349 19.34 5.58 2.57
CA ARG A 349 18.75 5.93 3.87
C ARG A 349 17.55 5.04 4.19
N GLN A 350 16.61 4.88 3.26
CA GLN A 350 15.45 4.03 3.43
C GLN A 350 15.85 2.56 3.66
N SER A 351 16.76 2.02 2.84
CA SER A 351 17.23 0.64 2.98
C SER A 351 17.88 0.38 4.34
N ALA A 352 18.72 1.31 4.82
CA ALA A 352 19.34 1.20 6.14
C ALA A 352 18.32 1.25 7.29
N LEU A 353 17.23 2.00 7.13
CA LEU A 353 16.14 2.04 8.09
C LEU A 353 15.34 0.73 8.09
N ILE A 354 14.92 0.26 6.91
CA ILE A 354 14.11 -0.96 6.75
C ILE A 354 14.84 -2.19 7.32
N ALA A 355 16.16 -2.28 7.14
CA ALA A 355 16.96 -3.37 7.69
C ALA A 355 16.95 -3.46 9.22
N ARG A 356 16.48 -2.42 9.92
CA ARG A 356 16.42 -2.33 11.38
C ARG A 356 15.01 -2.47 11.93
N TYR A 357 13.99 -2.55 11.08
CA TYR A 357 12.60 -2.68 11.53
C TYR A 357 12.26 -4.11 11.92
N PRO A 358 11.32 -4.30 12.85
CA PRO A 358 10.80 -5.64 13.12
C PRO A 358 10.14 -6.23 11.87
N SER A 359 9.97 -7.56 11.86
CA SER A 359 9.11 -8.21 10.88
C SER A 359 7.71 -7.60 10.93
N SER A 360 7.09 -7.46 9.76
CA SER A 360 5.68 -7.08 9.64
C SER A 360 4.77 -8.24 10.04
N ASP A 361 3.58 -7.91 10.52
CA ASP A 361 2.49 -8.87 10.74
C ASP A 361 1.81 -9.34 9.43
#